data_AF-A0A1W6MIK1-F1
#
_entry.id   AF-A0A1W6MIK1-F1
#
_cell.length_a   1.000
_cell.length_b   1.000
_cell.length_c   1.000
_cell.angle_alpha   90.00
_cell.angle_beta   90.00
_cell.angle_gamma   90.00
#
_symmetry.space_group_name_H-M   'P 1'
#
loop_
_entity.id
_entity.type
_entity.pdbx_description
1 polymer ?
#
loop_
_entity_poly.entity_id
_entity_poly.type
_entity_poly.pdbx_seq_one_letter_code
_entity_poly.pdbx_strand_id
1 'polypeptide(L)' 'MKNPQFLNTILIIIGSSMLAYHLISGDENVIIQVGGIILLMLGAYRASVYWSQHKDDHLDDQD' A
#
# COMPACT_ATOMS: atom_id res chain seq x y z
N MET A 1 13.58 5.66 14.81
CA MET A 1 12.20 6.08 14.51
C MET A 1 11.67 5.19 13.39
N LYS A 2 10.73 4.28 13.69
CA LYS A 2 10.23 3.32 12.71
C LYS A 2 8.92 3.89 12.14
N ASN A 3 9.02 4.73 11.13
CA ASN A 3 7.89 5.48 10.56
C ASN A 3 6.90 4.51 9.89
N PRO A 4 5.70 4.29 10.43
CA PRO A 4 4.74 3.31 9.91
C PRO A 4 4.24 3.63 8.49
N GLN A 5 4.32 4.89 8.05
CA GLN A 5 4.02 5.28 6.66
C GLN A 5 4.98 4.63 5.66
N PHE A 6 6.26 4.51 6.00
CA PHE A 6 7.28 3.98 5.10
C PHE A 6 6.99 2.52 4.69
N LEU A 7 6.56 1.69 5.64
CA LEU A 7 6.19 0.30 5.38
C LEU A 7 4.91 0.21 4.52
N ASN A 8 3.95 1.09 4.74
CA ASN A 8 2.71 1.11 3.95
C ASN A 8 2.99 1.46 2.48
N THR A 9 3.84 2.46 2.24
CA THR A 9 4.26 2.86 0.88
C THR A 9 5.02 1.74 0.18
N ILE A 10 5.92 1.04 0.87
CA ILE A 10 6.66 -0.10 0.29
C ILE A 10 5.71 -1.20 -0.18
N LEU A 11 4.70 -1.55 0.62
CA LEU A 11 3.73 -2.58 0.24
C LEU A 11 2.96 -2.21 -1.03
N ILE A 12 2.56 -0.93 -1.16
CA ILE A 12 1.88 -0.42 -2.36
C ILE A 12 2.79 -0.48 -3.58
N ILE A 13 4.06 -0.06 -3.44
CA ILE A 13 5.04 -0.06 -4.54
C ILE A 13 5.31 -1.50 -5.00
N ILE A 14 5.52 -2.43 -4.07
CA ILE A 14 5.77 -3.84 -4.40
C ILE A 14 4.55 -4.46 -5.09
N GLY A 15 3.35 -4.28 -4.54
CA GLY A 15 2.12 -4.80 -5.15
C GLY A 15 1.86 -4.24 -6.54
N SER A 16 2.04 -2.92 -6.71
CA SER A 16 1.91 -2.24 -8.01
C SER A 16 2.96 -2.72 -9.02
N SER A 17 4.20 -2.93 -8.58
CA SER A 17 5.28 -3.41 -9.45
C SER A 17 5.05 -4.85 -9.90
N MET A 18 4.52 -5.72 -9.03
CA MET A 18 4.15 -7.10 -9.39
C MET A 18 3.05 -7.12 -10.44
N LEU A 19 2.00 -6.28 -10.28
CA LEU A 19 0.93 -6.20 -11.27
C LEU A 19 1.39 -5.57 -12.58
N ALA A 20 2.22 -4.52 -12.52
CA ALA A 20 2.81 -3.92 -13.71
C ALA A 20 3.71 -4.93 -14.46
N TYR A 21 4.53 -5.69 -13.73
CA TYR A 21 5.35 -6.75 -14.32
C TYR A 21 4.49 -7.80 -15.02
N HIS A 22 3.45 -8.31 -14.34
CA HIS A 22 2.51 -9.27 -14.92
C HIS A 22 1.81 -8.74 -16.18
N LEU A 23 1.39 -7.47 -16.17
CA LEU A 23 0.76 -6.83 -17.33
C LEU A 23 1.71 -6.73 -18.54
N ILE A 24 3.00 -6.43 -18.29
CA ILE A 24 4.00 -6.22 -19.34
C ILE A 24 4.58 -7.55 -19.85
N SER A 25 4.78 -8.53 -18.96
CA SER A 25 5.37 -9.82 -19.34
C SER A 25 4.43 -10.69 -20.16
N GLY A 26 3.12 -10.43 -20.11
CA GLY A 26 2.10 -11.30 -20.73
C GLY A 26 2.05 -12.70 -20.12
N ASP A 27 2.69 -12.88 -18.95
CA ASP A 27 2.70 -14.15 -18.23
C ASP A 27 1.36 -14.33 -17.51
N GLU A 28 0.59 -15.36 -17.86
CA GLU A 28 -0.74 -15.65 -17.30
C GLU A 28 -0.69 -16.25 -15.88
N ASN A 29 0.44 -16.13 -15.18
CA ASN A 29 0.60 -16.65 -13.83
C ASN A 29 -0.36 -15.97 -12.83
N VAL A 30 -1.52 -16.61 -12.63
CA VAL A 30 -2.61 -16.19 -11.74
C VAL A 30 -2.12 -15.97 -10.31
N ILE A 31 -1.10 -16.69 -9.85
CA ILE A 31 -0.55 -16.53 -8.49
C ILE A 31 0.10 -15.15 -8.34
N ILE A 32 0.82 -14.67 -9.36
CA ILE A 32 1.44 -13.33 -9.37
C ILE A 32 0.34 -12.26 -9.38
N GLN A 33 -0.70 -12.44 -10.19
CA GLN A 33 -1.80 -11.49 -10.27
C GLN A 33 -2.56 -11.38 -8.94
N VAL A 34 -2.99 -12.50 -8.37
CA VAL A 34 -3.72 -12.54 -7.09
C VAL A 34 -2.84 -12.05 -5.94
N GLY A 35 -1.58 -12.48 -5.89
CA GLY A 35 -0.63 -12.02 -4.88
C GLY A 35 -0.38 -10.51 -4.96
N GLY A 36 -0.25 -9.97 -6.17
CA GLY A 36 -0.09 -8.54 -6.41
C GLY A 36 -1.29 -7.72 -5.94
N ILE A 37 -2.51 -8.17 -6.24
CA ILE A 37 -3.75 -7.53 -5.77
C ILE A 37 -3.84 -7.56 -4.24
N ILE A 38 -3.57 -8.71 -3.61
CA ILE A 38 -3.62 -8.84 -2.14
C ILE A 38 -2.63 -7.87 -1.48
N LEU A 39 -1.39 -7.80 -1.97
CA LEU A 39 -0.36 -6.88 -1.48
C LEU A 39 -0.79 -5.42 -1.63
N LEU A 40 -1.35 -5.05 -2.78
CA LEU A 40 -1.86 -3.71 -3.04
C LEU A 40 -2.99 -3.34 -2.09
N MET A 41 -3.97 -4.23 -1.91
CA MET A 41 -5.09 -4.01 -1.00
C MET A 41 -4.62 -3.89 0.45
N LEU A 42 -3.66 -4.70 0.88
CA LEU A 42 -3.07 -4.62 2.23
C LEU A 42 -2.34 -3.29 2.45
N GLY A 43 -1.53 -2.86 1.47
CA GLY A 43 -0.83 -1.58 1.52
C GLY A 43 -1.79 -0.40 1.56
N ALA A 44 -2.79 -0.39 0.67
CA ALA A 44 -3.82 0.63 0.61
C ALA A 44 -4.65 0.70 1.90
N TYR A 45 -5.13 -0.44 2.41
CA TYR A 45 -5.88 -0.50 3.67
C TYR A 45 -5.10 0.11 4.83
N ARG A 46 -3.83 -0.29 5.01
CA ARG A 46 -2.99 0.26 6.09
C ARG A 46 -2.72 1.75 5.91
N ALA A 47 -2.52 2.21 4.67
CA ALA A 47 -2.38 3.63 4.38
C ALA A 47 -3.66 4.40 4.71
N SER A 48 -4.84 3.89 4.36
CA SER A 48 -6.13 4.49 4.69
C SER A 48 -6.40 4.53 6.19
N VAL A 49 -6.09 3.46 6.92
CA VAL A 49 -6.21 3.43 8.39
C VAL A 49 -5.27 4.45 9.03
N TYR A 50 -4.01 4.51 8.58
CA TYR A 50 -3.05 5.49 9.09
C TYR A 50 -3.54 6.92 8.83
N TRP A 51 -3.97 7.22 7.61
CA TRP A 51 -4.51 8.52 7.25
C TRP A 51 -5.73 8.89 8.09
N SER A 52 -6.65 7.95 8.31
CA SER A 52 -7.83 8.15 9.17
C SER A 52 -7.45 8.44 10.62
N GLN A 53 -6.40 7.82 11.14
CA GLN A 53 -5.96 8.00 12.54
C GLN A 53 -5.29 9.35 12.78
N HIS A 54 -4.59 9.88 11.78
CA HIS A 54 -3.78 11.10 11.91
C HIS A 54 -4.44 12.31 11.20
N LYS A 55 -5.71 12.19 10.82
CA LYS A 55 -6.43 13.20 10.05
C LYS A 55 -6.58 14.49 10.85
N ASP A 56 -6.87 14.36 12.14
CA ASP A 56 -7.24 15.47 13.01
C ASP A 56 -6.08 15.94 13.90
N ASP A 57 -4.87 15.36 13.75
CA ASP A 57 -3.67 15.75 14.51
C ASP A 57 -3.33 17.24 14.36
N HIS A 58 -3.73 17.87 13.25
CA HIS A 58 -3.53 19.30 13.00
C HIS A 58 -4.48 20.22 13.78
N LEU A 59 -5.49 19.65 14.46
CA LEU A 59 -6.46 20.37 15.29
C LEU A 59 -6.05 20.37 16.77
N ASP A 60 -5.32 19.34 17.22
CA ASP A 60 -4.83 19.24 18.61
C ASP A 60 -3.67 20.22 18.92
N ASP A 61 -2.98 20.74 17.90
CA ASP A 61 -1.89 21.73 18.06
C ASP A 61 -2.39 23.18 18.32
N GLN A 62 -3.72 23.40 18.46
CA GLN A 62 -4.33 24.73 18.63
C GLN A 62 -4.86 25.07 20.04
N ASP A 63 -4.67 24.19 21.04
CA ASP A 63 -5.00 24.42 22.45
C ASP A 63 -3.75 24.70 23.33
#